data_AF-A0AAD6WUK7-F1
#
_entry.id   AF-A0AAD6WUK7-F1
#
_cell.length_a   1.000
_cell.length_b   1.000
_cell.length_c   1.000
_cell.angle_alpha   90.00
_cell.angle_beta   90.00
_cell.angle_gamma   90.00
#
_symmetry.space_group_name_H-M   'P 1'
#
loop_
_entity.id
_entity.type
_entity.pdbx_description
1 polymer ?
#
loop_
_entity_poly.entity_id
_entity_poly.type
_entity_poly.pdbx_seq_one_letter_code
_entity_poly.pdbx_strand_id
1 'polypeptide(L)'
;MFARLRPQIARQQRRAYASRKLPRSKSSPPLSSPPKPGAAPINPEPALPPPKDFRSPWFFKAVGIGNFVIIPVVGIYAAFYWDWGNDEREHVMKPARRWLQKQKDAFFSLSPPEQELATPGGLVVPPLDGAESPSASGLSTAGLPKGFFKPFFLVKKVDPKGPAAIAGLHDEDLIVTFGETPVRDLAPLTYQAMIRTAIKEKTAIPVVVMRPGKHVLLSLTPTEGGLGCDLQRFQPGQVNR
;
A
#
# COMPACT_ATOMS: atom_id res chain seq x y z
N MET A 1 -44.12 17.78 8.39
CA MET A 1 -43.25 18.97 8.39
C MET A 1 -42.09 18.76 9.37
N PHE A 2 -41.00 18.11 8.94
CA PHE A 2 -39.78 18.02 9.74
C PHE A 2 -38.60 18.57 8.94
N ALA A 3 -37.96 19.56 9.56
CA ALA A 3 -36.98 20.45 8.96
C ALA A 3 -35.65 19.74 8.69
N ARG A 4 -35.07 20.07 7.53
CA ARG A 4 -33.76 19.62 7.05
C ARG A 4 -32.65 20.29 7.85
N LEU A 5 -31.90 19.53 8.63
CA LEU A 5 -30.59 19.94 9.14
C LEU A 5 -29.50 19.37 8.22
N ARG A 6 -28.92 20.24 7.39
CA ARG A 6 -27.71 19.95 6.60
C ARG A 6 -26.49 20.22 7.47
N PRO A 7 -25.53 19.29 7.62
CA PRO A 7 -24.23 19.62 8.19
C PRO A 7 -23.34 20.28 7.12
N GLN A 8 -23.15 21.59 7.27
CA GLN A 8 -22.09 22.39 6.68
C GLN A 8 -20.78 22.06 7.41
N ILE A 9 -20.01 21.08 6.92
CA ILE A 9 -18.68 20.79 7.49
C ILE A 9 -17.63 20.67 6.39
N ALA A 10 -16.59 21.48 6.56
CA ALA A 10 -15.23 21.37 6.02
C ALA A 10 -14.98 21.73 4.53
N ARG A 11 -15.09 23.03 4.23
CA ARG A 11 -14.41 23.70 3.09
C ARG A 11 -13.07 24.37 3.49
N GLN A 12 -12.35 23.85 4.49
CA GLN A 12 -11.28 24.62 5.16
C GLN A 12 -9.87 23.99 5.16
N GLN A 13 -9.49 23.20 4.15
CA GLN A 13 -8.09 22.73 4.03
C GLN A 13 -7.53 22.84 2.60
N ARG A 14 -7.72 23.99 1.95
CA ARG A 14 -7.00 24.35 0.71
C ARG A 14 -6.23 25.68 0.84
N ARG A 15 -5.64 25.93 2.01
CA ARG A 15 -4.74 27.06 2.20
C ARG A 15 -3.38 26.58 2.70
N ALA A 16 -2.34 27.06 2.02
CA ALA A 16 -0.96 27.15 2.47
C ALA A 16 -0.06 25.90 2.34
N TYR A 17 0.05 25.35 1.13
CA TYR A 17 1.38 25.00 0.61
C TYR A 17 1.74 26.00 -0.49
N ALA A 18 1.76 27.27 -0.10
CA ALA A 18 2.47 28.28 -0.87
C ALA A 18 3.95 27.94 -0.72
N SER A 19 4.54 27.44 -1.79
CA SER A 19 5.97 27.23 -1.95
C SER A 19 6.72 28.48 -1.49
N ARG A 20 7.25 28.46 -0.26
CA ARG A 20 8.25 29.42 0.20
C ARG A 20 9.47 29.20 -0.69
N LYS A 21 9.51 29.92 -1.81
CA LYS A 21 10.77 30.28 -2.46
C LYS A 21 11.55 31.04 -1.41
N LEU A 22 12.44 30.35 -0.71
CA LEU A 22 13.43 31.00 0.14
C LEU A 22 14.15 32.00 -0.78
N PRO A 23 14.19 33.30 -0.43
CA PRO A 23 15.01 34.24 -1.16
C PRO A 23 16.43 33.72 -1.08
N ARG A 24 16.98 33.38 -2.25
CA ARG A 24 18.39 33.05 -2.44
C ARG A 24 19.17 34.20 -1.80
N SER A 25 19.74 33.93 -0.63
CA SER A 25 20.58 34.87 0.11
C SER A 25 21.66 35.34 -0.85
N LYS A 26 21.48 36.55 -1.38
CA LYS A 26 22.55 37.29 -2.02
C LYS A 26 23.48 37.61 -0.86
N SER A 27 24.54 36.82 -0.75
CA SER A 27 25.75 37.17 -0.02
C SER A 27 26.05 38.64 -0.28
N SER A 28 25.83 39.48 0.72
CA SER A 28 26.31 40.86 0.68
C SER A 28 27.81 40.81 0.39
N PRO A 29 28.34 41.67 -0.50
CA PRO A 29 29.78 41.81 -0.64
C PRO A 29 30.34 42.19 0.74
N PRO A 30 31.46 41.60 1.19
CA PRO A 30 32.05 41.98 2.44
C PRO A 30 32.36 43.48 2.40
N LEU A 31 31.90 44.21 3.43
CA LEU A 31 32.27 45.59 3.67
C LEU A 31 33.80 45.69 3.62
N SER A 32 34.31 46.37 2.61
CA SER A 32 35.73 46.69 2.50
C SER A 32 36.10 47.62 3.66
N SER A 33 36.73 47.08 4.69
CA SER A 33 37.44 47.90 5.67
C SER A 33 38.48 48.78 4.95
N PRO A 34 38.59 50.08 5.29
CA PRO A 34 39.53 50.98 4.65
C PRO A 34 40.97 50.47 4.80
N PRO A 35 41.81 50.57 3.75
CA PRO A 35 43.17 50.07 3.78
C PRO A 35 43.99 50.84 4.81
N LYS A 36 44.67 50.11 5.69
CA LYS A 36 45.60 50.66 6.69
C LYS A 36 46.77 51.34 5.94
N PRO A 37 47.00 52.66 6.10
CA PRO A 37 48.10 53.35 5.42
C PRO A 37 49.44 52.80 5.93
N GLY A 38 50.25 52.22 5.04
CA GLY A 38 51.59 51.74 5.37
C GLY A 38 51.82 50.23 5.27
N ALA A 39 50.84 49.44 4.85
CA ALA A 39 51.11 48.06 4.45
C ALA A 39 51.81 48.05 3.08
N ALA A 40 53.05 47.53 3.04
CA ALA A 40 53.76 47.25 1.79
C ALA A 40 52.87 46.42 0.83
N PRO A 41 53.05 46.51 -0.50
CA PRO A 41 52.31 45.70 -1.45
C PRO A 41 52.57 44.22 -1.16
N ILE A 42 51.64 43.58 -0.45
CA ILE A 42 51.61 42.14 -0.27
C ILE A 42 51.26 41.61 -1.65
N ASN A 43 52.25 41.08 -2.36
CA ASN A 43 51.99 40.25 -3.53
C ASN A 43 50.92 39.24 -3.12
N PRO A 44 49.76 39.17 -3.80
CA PRO A 44 48.71 38.25 -3.43
C PRO A 44 49.34 36.86 -3.37
N GLU A 45 49.38 36.28 -2.17
CA GLU A 45 49.88 34.93 -1.96
C GLU A 45 49.12 34.05 -2.96
N PRO A 46 49.83 33.31 -3.84
CA PRO A 46 49.19 32.57 -4.90
C PRO A 46 48.13 31.68 -4.26
N ALA A 47 46.87 31.94 -4.59
CA ALA A 47 45.74 31.24 -3.99
C ALA A 47 46.00 29.74 -4.12
N LEU A 48 46.28 29.08 -3.00
CA LEU A 48 46.52 27.65 -3.00
C LEU A 48 45.31 26.99 -3.65
N PRO A 49 45.52 26.02 -4.57
CA PRO A 49 44.41 25.31 -5.16
C PRO A 49 43.57 24.70 -4.02
N PRO A 50 42.23 24.69 -4.13
CA PRO A 50 41.38 24.10 -3.11
C PRO A 50 41.84 22.66 -2.86
N PRO A 51 41.87 22.20 -1.59
CA PRO A 51 42.26 20.84 -1.26
C PRO A 51 41.45 19.85 -2.10
N LYS A 52 42.15 19.02 -2.88
CA LYS A 52 41.50 18.00 -3.70
C LYS A 52 40.97 16.93 -2.77
N ASP A 53 39.65 16.78 -2.68
CA ASP A 53 39.04 15.72 -1.87
C ASP A 53 39.48 14.35 -2.43
N PHE A 54 40.06 13.51 -1.58
CA PHE A 54 40.62 12.21 -1.97
C PHE A 54 39.55 11.14 -2.18
N ARG A 55 38.30 11.45 -1.85
CA ARG A 55 37.19 10.51 -1.91
C ARG A 55 36.68 10.40 -3.34
N SER A 56 36.65 9.17 -3.85
CA SER A 56 36.08 8.94 -5.18
C SER A 56 34.60 9.35 -5.20
N PRO A 57 34.09 10.00 -6.26
CA PRO A 57 32.72 10.51 -6.31
C PRO A 57 31.63 9.46 -6.05
N TRP A 58 31.90 8.18 -6.30
CA TRP A 58 30.95 7.09 -6.03
C TRP A 58 30.75 6.85 -4.53
N PHE A 59 31.74 7.17 -3.70
CA PHE A 59 31.69 6.95 -2.25
C PHE A 59 30.55 7.75 -1.60
N PHE A 60 30.37 9.01 -2.00
CA PHE A 60 29.26 9.84 -1.51
C PHE A 60 27.88 9.27 -1.90
N LYS A 61 27.78 8.67 -3.09
CA LYS A 61 26.55 8.00 -3.53
C LYS A 61 26.29 6.74 -2.68
N ALA A 62 27.33 5.95 -2.41
CA ALA A 62 27.20 4.76 -1.57
C ALA A 62 26.79 5.10 -0.14
N VAL A 63 27.37 6.14 0.47
CA VAL A 63 26.97 6.62 1.81
C VAL A 63 25.53 7.12 1.80
N GLY A 64 25.11 7.85 0.76
CA GLY A 64 23.73 8.30 0.61
C GLY A 64 22.73 7.15 0.56
N ILE A 65 23.01 6.12 -0.24
CA ILE A 65 22.17 4.91 -0.33
C ILE A 65 22.20 4.15 1.00
N GLY A 66 23.37 4.01 1.63
CA GLY A 66 23.54 3.34 2.92
C GLY A 66 22.66 3.98 3.99
N ASN A 67 22.70 5.30 4.15
CA ASN A 67 21.85 6.01 5.11
C ASN A 67 20.36 5.86 4.78
N PHE A 68 20.00 5.91 3.51
CA PHE A 68 18.61 5.73 3.07
C PHE A 68 18.07 4.33 3.40
N VAL A 69 18.91 3.30 3.41
CA VAL A 69 18.52 1.93 3.76
C VAL A 69 18.60 1.68 5.27
N ILE A 70 19.68 2.11 5.92
CA ILE A 70 19.95 1.83 7.34
C ILE A 70 18.95 2.54 8.25
N ILE A 71 18.63 3.81 8.00
CA ILE A 71 17.75 4.59 8.88
C ILE A 71 16.33 3.96 8.99
N PRO A 72 15.64 3.60 7.89
CA PRO A 72 14.35 2.91 7.97
C PRO A 72 14.45 1.53 8.63
N VAL A 73 15.48 0.75 8.33
CA VAL A 73 15.68 -0.59 8.91
C VAL A 73 15.82 -0.51 10.42
N VAL A 74 16.63 0.42 10.93
CA VAL A 74 16.76 0.66 12.38
C VAL A 74 15.43 1.11 12.98
N GLY A 75 14.66 1.96 12.30
CA GLY A 75 13.34 2.39 12.75
C GLY A 75 12.34 1.24 12.88
N ILE A 76 12.31 0.33 11.90
CA ILE A 76 11.47 -0.88 11.93
C ILE A 76 11.93 -1.82 13.05
N TYR A 77 13.24 -2.06 13.16
CA TYR A 77 13.80 -2.91 14.21
C TYR A 77 13.45 -2.36 15.61
N ALA A 78 13.62 -1.06 15.82
CA ALA A 78 13.26 -0.38 17.06
C ALA A 78 11.76 -0.46 17.39
N ALA A 79 10.89 -0.40 16.38
CA ALA A 79 9.44 -0.46 16.57
C ALA A 79 8.97 -1.88 16.94
N PHE A 80 9.53 -2.91 16.31
CA PHE A 80 9.00 -4.28 16.42
C PHE A 80 9.80 -5.21 17.33
N TYR A 81 11.12 -5.09 17.36
CA TYR A 81 12.00 -6.05 18.02
C TYR A 81 12.68 -5.49 19.26
N TRP A 82 13.01 -4.20 19.28
CA TRP A 82 13.62 -3.61 20.46
C TRP A 82 12.59 -3.44 21.58
N ASP A 83 12.79 -4.11 22.69
CA ASP A 83 11.99 -3.93 23.89
C ASP A 83 12.55 -2.75 24.69
N TRP A 84 11.78 -1.67 24.78
CA TRP A 84 12.22 -0.43 25.43
C TRP A 84 12.13 -0.48 26.96
N GLY A 85 11.73 -1.63 27.52
CA GLY A 85 11.82 -1.91 28.95
C GLY A 85 10.67 -1.34 29.79
N ASN A 86 10.34 -2.15 30.81
CA ASN A 86 9.36 -2.00 31.90
C ASN A 86 7.89 -2.25 31.50
N ASP A 87 7.50 -3.51 31.67
CA ASP A 87 6.22 -4.17 31.34
C ASP A 87 4.93 -3.43 31.75
N GLU A 88 5.01 -2.48 32.67
CA GLU A 88 3.83 -1.84 33.26
C GLU A 88 3.24 -0.68 32.44
N ARG A 89 3.96 -0.11 31.47
CA ARG A 89 3.42 0.99 30.63
C ARG A 89 3.05 0.52 29.23
N GLU A 90 1.90 1.00 28.74
CA GLU A 90 1.53 0.80 27.34
C GLU A 90 2.45 1.62 26.43
N HIS A 91 3.36 0.96 25.71
CA HIS A 91 4.15 1.65 24.69
C HIS A 91 3.26 2.02 23.50
N VAL A 92 3.56 3.18 22.89
CA VAL A 92 2.90 3.71 21.68
C VAL A 92 2.82 2.67 20.55
N MET A 93 3.75 1.71 20.52
CA MET A 93 3.85 0.69 19.48
C MET A 93 3.23 -0.68 19.85
N LYS A 94 2.71 -0.88 21.08
CA LYS A 94 2.03 -2.15 21.46
C LYS A 94 0.83 -2.49 20.54
N PRO A 95 -0.04 -1.54 20.13
CA PRO A 95 -1.12 -1.83 19.20
C PRO A 95 -0.64 -2.37 17.85
N ALA A 96 0.45 -1.80 17.30
CA ALA A 96 1.03 -2.25 16.04
C ALA A 96 1.64 -3.66 16.16
N ARG A 97 2.30 -3.98 17.28
CA ARG A 97 2.80 -5.33 17.56
C ARG A 97 1.67 -6.34 17.70
N ARG A 98 0.59 -6.01 18.43
CA ARG A 98 -0.59 -6.87 18.56
C ARG A 98 -1.25 -7.13 17.20
N TRP A 99 -1.32 -6.11 16.34
CA TRP A 99 -1.80 -6.28 14.97
C TRP A 99 -0.91 -7.22 14.16
N LEU A 100 0.41 -7.02 14.19
CA LEU A 100 1.35 -7.88 13.47
C LEU A 100 1.30 -9.33 13.98
N GLN A 101 1.20 -9.52 15.29
CA GLN A 101 1.05 -10.85 15.88
C GLN A 101 -0.21 -11.54 15.37
N LYS A 102 -1.36 -10.84 15.34
CA LYS A 102 -2.60 -11.37 14.76
C LYS A 102 -2.45 -11.75 13.28
N GLN A 103 -1.70 -10.97 12.50
CA GLN A 103 -1.41 -11.33 11.11
C GLN A 103 -0.54 -12.60 11.05
N LYS A 104 0.55 -12.66 11.81
CA LYS A 104 1.42 -13.85 11.87
C LYS A 104 0.64 -15.09 12.30
N ASP A 105 -0.16 -14.97 13.35
CA ASP A 105 -0.99 -16.06 13.85
C ASP A 105 -1.98 -16.49 12.76
N ALA A 106 -2.64 -15.55 12.07
CA ALA A 106 -3.52 -15.89 10.94
C ALA A 106 -2.81 -16.59 9.77
N PHE A 107 -1.51 -16.33 9.56
CA PHE A 107 -0.71 -17.00 8.52
C PHE A 107 -0.19 -18.37 8.93
N PHE A 108 0.15 -18.57 10.21
CA PHE A 108 0.78 -19.80 10.70
C PHE A 108 -0.17 -20.72 11.46
N SER A 109 -1.32 -20.23 11.91
CA SER A 109 -2.41 -21.06 12.40
C SER A 109 -3.21 -21.57 11.21
N LEU A 110 -3.42 -22.87 11.15
CA LEU A 110 -4.40 -23.46 10.24
C LEU A 110 -5.72 -22.71 10.38
N SER A 111 -6.37 -22.41 9.26
CA SER A 111 -7.71 -21.82 9.31
C SER A 111 -8.64 -22.72 10.15
N PRO A 112 -9.66 -22.19 10.85
CA PRO A 112 -10.57 -23.01 11.65
C PRO A 112 -11.04 -24.32 10.98
N PRO A 113 -11.41 -24.36 9.67
CA PRO A 113 -11.77 -25.61 9.00
C PRO A 113 -10.57 -26.55 8.76
N GLU A 114 -9.35 -26.03 8.61
CA GLU A 114 -8.15 -26.86 8.50
C GLU A 114 -7.70 -27.42 9.86
N GLN A 115 -7.97 -26.72 10.98
CA GLN A 115 -7.76 -27.26 12.32
C GLN A 115 -8.68 -28.45 12.61
N GLU A 116 -9.93 -28.40 12.11
CA GLU A 116 -10.87 -29.53 12.19
C GLU A 116 -10.38 -30.75 11.40
N LEU A 117 -9.71 -30.54 10.27
CA LEU A 117 -9.14 -31.62 9.45
C LEU A 117 -7.80 -32.14 9.98
N ALA A 118 -7.00 -31.27 10.59
CA ALA A 118 -5.69 -31.60 11.15
C ALA A 118 -5.77 -32.23 12.54
N THR A 119 -6.95 -32.27 13.17
CA THR A 119 -7.19 -33.01 14.41
C THR A 119 -7.65 -34.43 14.06
N PRO A 120 -6.75 -35.44 14.05
CA PRO A 120 -7.14 -36.81 13.76
C PRO A 120 -8.00 -37.35 14.90
N GLY A 121 -9.32 -37.37 14.67
CA GLY A 121 -10.28 -38.04 15.55
C GLY A 121 -10.88 -37.14 16.64
N GLY A 122 -11.70 -36.16 16.24
CA GLY A 122 -13.02 -35.89 16.83
C GLY A 122 -13.21 -35.82 18.35
N LEU A 123 -12.16 -35.66 19.16
CA LEU A 123 -12.27 -35.40 20.59
C LEU A 123 -12.44 -33.89 20.78
N VAL A 124 -13.67 -33.45 20.54
CA VAL A 124 -14.17 -32.17 21.04
C VAL A 124 -14.10 -32.24 22.56
N VAL A 125 -13.01 -31.75 23.14
CA VAL A 125 -13.00 -31.36 24.54
C VAL A 125 -13.76 -30.03 24.59
N PRO A 126 -14.99 -30.00 25.13
CA PRO A 126 -15.70 -28.73 25.24
C PRO A 126 -14.91 -27.79 26.16
N PRO A 127 -14.70 -26.52 25.78
CA PRO A 127 -14.18 -25.53 26.69
C PRO A 127 -15.19 -25.34 27.82
N LEU A 128 -14.85 -25.82 29.02
CA LEU A 128 -15.42 -25.27 30.24
C LEU A 128 -15.04 -23.80 30.28
N ASP A 129 -16.07 -22.96 30.38
CA ASP A 129 -16.03 -21.52 30.63
C ASP A 129 -15.82 -20.59 29.43
N GLY A 130 -16.95 -20.23 28.80
CA GLY A 130 -17.34 -18.82 28.81
C GLY A 130 -16.74 -17.87 27.76
N ALA A 131 -16.17 -18.35 26.66
CA ALA A 131 -15.79 -17.48 25.55
C ALA A 131 -16.84 -17.54 24.43
N GLU A 132 -17.54 -16.41 24.26
CA GLU A 132 -18.42 -16.10 23.13
C GLU A 132 -17.84 -16.63 21.81
N SER A 133 -18.59 -17.48 21.13
CA SER A 133 -18.36 -17.81 19.73
C SER A 133 -18.74 -16.61 18.84
N PRO A 134 -17.85 -16.02 18.04
CA PRO A 134 -18.24 -15.45 16.78
C PRO A 134 -18.21 -16.58 15.75
N SER A 135 -19.41 -16.97 15.36
CA SER A 135 -19.76 -17.85 14.26
C SER A 135 -18.88 -17.67 13.01
N ALA A 136 -18.55 -18.80 12.41
CA ALA A 136 -17.82 -18.95 11.15
C ALA A 136 -18.36 -18.08 10.00
N SER A 137 -17.49 -17.91 9.00
CA SER A 137 -17.76 -17.54 7.59
C SER A 137 -17.49 -16.09 7.21
N GLY A 138 -16.35 -15.89 6.56
CA GLY A 138 -16.07 -14.69 5.78
C GLY A 138 -14.59 -14.41 5.76
N LEU A 139 -13.95 -14.66 4.61
CA LEU A 139 -12.67 -14.03 4.27
C LEU A 139 -12.86 -12.52 4.47
N SER A 140 -12.43 -12.04 5.63
CA SER A 140 -12.82 -10.73 6.12
C SER A 140 -12.09 -9.67 5.30
N THR A 141 -12.85 -9.04 4.42
CA THR A 141 -12.50 -7.81 3.70
C THR A 141 -12.34 -6.61 4.65
N ALA A 142 -12.32 -6.81 5.98
CA ALA A 142 -12.27 -5.78 7.01
C ALA A 142 -10.93 -5.03 7.11
N GLY A 143 -9.89 -5.50 6.43
CA GLY A 143 -8.59 -4.83 6.41
C GLY A 143 -8.38 -3.85 5.26
N LEU A 144 -9.22 -3.86 4.22
CA LEU A 144 -9.03 -2.92 3.10
C LEU A 144 -9.76 -1.61 3.39
N PRO A 145 -9.07 -0.46 3.29
CA PRO A 145 -9.69 0.84 3.54
C PRO A 145 -10.88 1.05 2.62
N LYS A 146 -12.05 1.45 3.16
CA LYS A 146 -13.31 1.67 2.43
C LYS A 146 -13.21 2.67 1.26
N GLY A 147 -12.10 3.42 1.14
CA GLY A 147 -11.80 4.30 0.01
C GLY A 147 -11.05 3.64 -1.16
N PHE A 148 -10.61 2.39 -1.02
CA PHE A 148 -9.83 1.66 -2.03
C PHE A 148 -10.71 1.01 -3.10
N PHE A 149 -11.98 0.77 -2.79
CA PHE A 149 -12.87 -0.03 -3.62
C PHE A 149 -13.72 0.79 -4.58
N LYS A 150 -13.09 1.65 -5.39
CA LYS A 150 -13.81 2.24 -6.52
C LYS A 150 -13.79 1.23 -7.66
N PRO A 151 -14.94 0.65 -8.05
CA PRO A 151 -14.99 -0.28 -9.16
C PRO A 151 -14.53 0.43 -10.43
N PHE A 152 -13.74 -0.26 -11.25
CA PHE A 152 -13.15 0.32 -12.44
C PHE A 152 -13.63 -0.36 -13.73
N PHE A 153 -13.92 -1.66 -13.66
CA PHE A 153 -14.52 -2.39 -14.78
C PHE A 153 -15.88 -2.97 -14.38
N LEU A 154 -16.83 -2.84 -15.30
CA LEU A 154 -18.14 -3.49 -15.31
C LEU A 154 -18.07 -4.66 -16.29
N VAL A 155 -18.48 -5.83 -15.84
CA VAL A 155 -18.64 -7.00 -16.69
C VAL A 155 -19.94 -6.84 -17.46
N LYS A 156 -19.86 -6.57 -18.76
CA LYS A 156 -21.05 -6.32 -19.58
C LYS A 156 -21.68 -7.62 -20.08
N LYS A 157 -20.83 -8.58 -20.44
CA LYS A 157 -21.24 -9.86 -20.99
C LYS A 157 -20.18 -10.90 -20.68
N VAL A 158 -20.61 -12.04 -20.16
CA VAL A 158 -19.77 -13.22 -19.95
C VAL A 158 -20.11 -14.28 -20.98
N ASP A 159 -19.09 -14.86 -21.61
CA ASP A 159 -19.28 -16.00 -22.48
C ASP A 159 -19.61 -17.25 -21.64
N PRO A 160 -20.74 -17.94 -21.85
CA PRO A 160 -21.18 -19.02 -20.98
C PRO A 160 -20.26 -20.25 -20.98
N LYS A 161 -19.41 -20.38 -22.01
CA LYS A 161 -18.39 -21.43 -22.11
C LYS A 161 -16.97 -20.92 -21.79
N GLY A 162 -16.84 -19.65 -21.41
CA GLY A 162 -15.58 -19.00 -21.14
C GLY A 162 -15.05 -19.27 -19.72
N PRO A 163 -13.76 -19.01 -19.47
CA PRO A 163 -13.17 -19.21 -18.15
C PRO A 163 -13.80 -18.29 -17.08
N ALA A 164 -14.28 -17.10 -17.45
CA ALA A 164 -15.02 -16.23 -16.56
C ALA A 164 -16.32 -16.86 -16.02
N ALA A 165 -17.11 -17.53 -16.88
CA ALA A 165 -18.32 -18.22 -16.45
C ALA A 165 -18.00 -19.41 -15.52
N ILE A 166 -16.95 -20.16 -15.83
CA ILE A 166 -16.50 -21.30 -15.01
C ILE A 166 -16.07 -20.84 -13.61
N ALA A 167 -15.42 -19.68 -13.51
CA ALA A 167 -15.06 -19.07 -12.23
C ALA A 167 -16.26 -18.44 -11.50
N GLY A 168 -17.46 -18.49 -12.08
CA GLY A 168 -18.67 -17.94 -11.48
C GLY A 168 -18.77 -16.41 -11.57
N LEU A 169 -18.15 -15.78 -12.57
CA LEU A 169 -18.35 -14.36 -12.87
C LEU A 169 -19.71 -14.17 -13.55
N HIS A 170 -20.48 -13.16 -13.13
CA HIS A 170 -21.78 -12.84 -13.72
C HIS A 170 -21.73 -11.51 -14.46
N ASP A 171 -22.71 -11.31 -15.35
CA ASP A 171 -23.00 -10.00 -15.93
C ASP A 171 -23.32 -9.00 -14.80
N GLU A 172 -22.94 -7.74 -15.00
CA GLU A 172 -23.03 -6.66 -14.03
C GLU A 172 -22.12 -6.77 -12.78
N ASP A 173 -21.24 -7.78 -12.72
CA ASP A 173 -20.21 -7.84 -11.68
C ASP A 173 -19.23 -6.65 -11.83
N LEU A 174 -18.90 -6.03 -10.70
CA LEU A 174 -17.97 -4.90 -10.66
C LEU A 174 -16.60 -5.38 -10.17
N ILE A 175 -15.59 -5.32 -11.05
CA ILE A 175 -14.24 -5.78 -10.71
C ILE A 175 -13.49 -4.66 -10.00
N VAL A 176 -12.91 -5.02 -8.84
CA VAL A 176 -12.21 -4.06 -7.98
C VAL A 176 -10.71 -4.34 -7.89
N THR A 177 -10.31 -5.61 -7.75
CA THR A 177 -8.90 -6.02 -7.73
C THR A 177 -8.65 -7.15 -8.72
N PHE A 178 -7.44 -7.17 -9.27
CA PHE A 178 -6.94 -8.21 -10.17
C PHE A 178 -5.61 -8.72 -9.63
N GLY A 179 -5.58 -9.97 -9.19
CA GLY A 179 -4.49 -10.46 -8.35
C GLY A 179 -4.39 -9.66 -7.05
N GLU A 180 -3.18 -9.27 -6.69
CA GLU A 180 -2.88 -8.40 -5.55
C GLU A 180 -2.99 -6.90 -5.88
N THR A 181 -3.22 -6.56 -7.16
CA THR A 181 -3.14 -5.18 -7.61
C THR A 181 -4.55 -4.59 -7.78
N PRO A 182 -4.82 -3.39 -7.24
CA PRO A 182 -6.08 -2.71 -7.49
C PRO A 182 -6.21 -2.32 -8.97
N VAL A 183 -7.39 -2.52 -9.55
CA VAL A 183 -7.62 -2.29 -10.98
C VAL A 183 -7.36 -0.84 -11.38
N ARG A 184 -7.55 0.12 -10.46
CA ARG A 184 -7.27 1.54 -10.70
C ARG A 184 -5.81 1.81 -11.06
N ASP A 185 -4.89 1.02 -10.52
CA ASP A 185 -3.45 1.21 -10.69
C ASP A 185 -2.88 0.24 -11.75
N LEU A 186 -3.71 -0.67 -12.27
CA LEU A 186 -3.32 -1.54 -13.38
C LEU A 186 -3.20 -0.71 -14.67
N ALA A 187 -1.96 -0.46 -15.09
CA ALA A 187 -1.69 0.00 -16.43
C ALA A 187 -2.14 -1.07 -17.46
N PRO A 188 -2.63 -0.67 -18.65
CA PRO A 188 -3.07 -1.62 -19.68
C PRO A 188 -2.02 -2.67 -20.05
N LEU A 189 -0.74 -2.28 -20.03
CA LEU A 189 0.39 -3.18 -20.31
C LEU A 189 0.59 -4.22 -19.20
N THR A 190 0.46 -3.81 -17.93
CA THR A 190 0.57 -4.72 -16.78
C THR A 190 -0.54 -5.75 -16.79
N TYR A 191 -1.76 -5.34 -17.11
CA TYR A 191 -2.90 -6.24 -17.26
C TYR A 191 -2.65 -7.31 -18.33
N GLN A 192 -2.20 -6.91 -19.53
CA GLN A 192 -1.89 -7.85 -20.60
C GLN A 192 -0.73 -8.78 -20.22
N ALA A 193 0.28 -8.28 -19.51
CA ALA A 193 1.40 -9.10 -19.04
C ALA A 193 0.96 -10.15 -18.02
N MET A 194 0.08 -9.79 -17.07
CA MET A 194 -0.50 -10.73 -16.10
C MET A 194 -1.31 -11.82 -16.78
N ILE A 195 -2.14 -11.48 -17.78
CA ILE A 195 -2.91 -12.49 -18.52
C ILE A 195 -1.97 -13.42 -19.31
N ARG A 196 -0.97 -12.88 -20.02
CA ARG A 196 -0.02 -13.68 -20.80
C ARG A 196 0.78 -14.64 -19.94
N THR A 197 1.24 -14.20 -18.77
CA THR A 197 1.97 -15.04 -17.81
C THR A 197 1.06 -16.13 -17.24
N ALA A 198 -0.14 -15.78 -16.81
CA ALA A 198 -1.11 -16.75 -16.31
C ALA A 198 -1.55 -17.78 -17.37
N ILE A 199 -1.67 -17.41 -18.65
CA ILE A 199 -1.94 -18.37 -19.74
C ILE A 199 -0.76 -19.34 -19.90
N LYS A 200 0.48 -18.81 -19.91
CA LYS A 200 1.69 -19.63 -20.06
C LYS A 200 1.86 -20.63 -18.91
N GLU A 201 1.55 -20.19 -17.69
CA GLU A 201 1.70 -20.98 -16.46
C GLU A 201 0.44 -21.76 -16.07
N LYS A 202 -0.68 -21.54 -16.79
CA LYS A 202 -2.02 -22.07 -16.49
C LYS A 202 -2.44 -21.81 -15.03
N THR A 203 -2.07 -20.66 -14.49
CA THR A 203 -2.29 -20.31 -13.09
C THR A 203 -3.61 -19.54 -12.91
N ALA A 204 -4.33 -19.85 -11.84
CA ALA A 204 -5.53 -19.11 -11.48
C ALA A 204 -5.17 -17.74 -10.88
N ILE A 205 -5.80 -16.68 -11.40
CA ILE A 205 -5.66 -15.31 -10.92
C ILE A 205 -6.81 -15.02 -9.93
N PRO A 206 -6.51 -14.65 -8.67
CA PRO A 206 -7.55 -14.24 -7.74
C PRO A 206 -8.10 -12.87 -8.14
N VAL A 207 -9.42 -12.71 -8.16
CA VAL A 207 -10.11 -11.47 -8.55
C VAL A 207 -11.20 -11.18 -7.54
N VAL A 208 -11.26 -9.95 -7.04
CA VAL A 208 -12.32 -9.52 -6.13
C VAL A 208 -13.36 -8.74 -6.91
N VAL A 209 -14.58 -9.25 -6.90
CA VAL A 209 -15.75 -8.62 -7.51
C VAL A 209 -16.69 -8.10 -6.44
N MET A 210 -17.48 -7.10 -6.80
CA MET A 210 -18.50 -6.52 -5.93
C MET A 210 -19.88 -6.81 -6.51
N ARG A 211 -20.69 -7.53 -5.72
CA ARG A 211 -22.09 -7.94 -5.99
C ARG A 211 -23.00 -7.33 -4.95
N PRO A 212 -24.14 -6.72 -5.29
CA PRO A 212 -24.90 -5.76 -4.46
C PRO A 212 -24.33 -5.40 -3.07
N GLY A 213 -23.15 -4.76 -3.03
CA GLY A 213 -22.49 -4.31 -1.78
C GLY A 213 -21.69 -5.36 -1.00
N LYS A 214 -21.63 -6.60 -1.47
CA LYS A 214 -20.79 -7.70 -0.97
C LYS A 214 -19.58 -7.92 -1.87
N HIS A 215 -18.41 -8.14 -1.27
CA HIS A 215 -17.20 -8.54 -1.98
C HIS A 215 -17.14 -10.06 -2.08
N VAL A 216 -16.86 -10.57 -3.26
CA VAL A 216 -16.70 -12.00 -3.54
C VAL A 216 -15.33 -12.20 -4.19
N LEU A 217 -14.55 -13.12 -3.62
CA LEU A 217 -13.27 -13.55 -4.20
C LEU A 217 -13.54 -14.70 -5.17
N LEU A 218 -13.07 -14.56 -6.40
CA LEU A 218 -13.16 -15.55 -7.47
C LEU A 218 -11.75 -15.90 -7.96
N SER A 219 -11.57 -17.11 -8.48
CA SER A 219 -10.31 -17.57 -9.07
C SER A 219 -10.49 -17.78 -10.57
N LEU A 220 -9.88 -16.93 -11.38
CA LEU A 220 -10.00 -16.95 -12.85
C LEU A 220 -8.78 -17.61 -13.49
N THR A 221 -8.99 -18.67 -14.25
CA THR A 221 -7.90 -19.31 -15.03
C THR A 221 -8.01 -18.89 -16.49
N PRO A 222 -7.16 -17.97 -17.00
CA PRO A 222 -7.27 -17.47 -18.36
C PRO A 222 -6.86 -18.52 -19.41
N THR A 223 -7.49 -18.44 -20.58
CA THR A 223 -7.19 -19.28 -21.75
C THR A 223 -6.58 -18.42 -22.88
N GLU A 224 -6.08 -19.01 -23.96
CA GLU A 224 -5.49 -18.27 -25.10
C GLU A 224 -6.41 -17.20 -25.70
N GLY A 225 -7.74 -17.35 -25.57
CA GLY A 225 -8.76 -16.36 -25.97
C GLY A 225 -9.00 -15.23 -24.95
N GLY A 226 -8.22 -15.14 -23.87
CA GLY A 226 -8.41 -14.19 -22.78
C GLY A 226 -9.30 -14.72 -21.65
N LEU A 227 -10.06 -13.82 -21.03
CA LEU A 227 -10.94 -14.14 -19.89
C LEU A 227 -12.35 -14.61 -20.30
N GLY A 228 -12.74 -14.45 -21.57
CA GLY A 228 -14.10 -14.78 -22.04
C GLY A 228 -15.19 -13.88 -21.45
N CYS A 229 -14.87 -12.59 -21.23
CA CYS A 229 -15.82 -11.58 -20.79
C CYS A 229 -15.50 -10.23 -21.43
N ASP A 230 -16.54 -9.45 -21.74
CA ASP A 230 -16.42 -8.07 -22.20
C ASP A 230 -16.39 -7.13 -21.01
N LEU A 231 -15.28 -6.38 -20.87
CA LEU A 231 -15.04 -5.47 -19.76
C LEU A 231 -15.21 -4.03 -20.24
N GLN A 232 -16.18 -3.33 -19.68
CA GLN A 232 -16.39 -1.91 -19.94
C GLN A 232 -15.88 -1.08 -18.77
N ARG A 233 -15.26 0.07 -19.04
CA ARG A 233 -14.87 1.00 -17.98
C ARG A 233 -16.11 1.49 -17.24
N PHE A 234 -16.15 1.26 -15.93
CA PHE A 234 -17.26 1.66 -15.08
C PHE A 234 -17.37 3.20 -15.03
N GLN A 235 -18.56 3.73 -15.32
CA GLN A 235 -18.89 5.13 -15.10
C GLN A 235 -19.96 5.21 -13.99
N PRO A 236 -19.74 6.05 -12.94
CA PRO A 236 -20.71 6.21 -11.88
C PRO A 236 -22.02 6.75 -12.45
N GLY A 237 -23.07 5.93 -12.45
CA GLY A 237 -24.39 6.24 -12.99
C GLY A 237 -24.95 5.22 -14.00
N GLN A 238 -24.17 4.22 -14.43
CA GLN A 238 -24.66 3.21 -15.40
C GLN A 238 -25.51 2.08 -14.77
N VAL A 239 -25.37 1.79 -13.46
CA VAL A 239 -25.93 0.58 -12.83
C VAL A 239 -27.42 0.71 -12.42
N ASN A 240 -28.18 1.62 -13.02
CA ASN A 240 -29.61 1.82 -12.69
C ASN A 240 -30.49 1.78 -13.96
N ARG A 241 -30.56 0.64 -14.64
CA ARG A 241 -31.62 0.35 -15.61
C ARG A 241 -32.10 -1.08 -15.53
#